data_AF-A0A378VW08-F1
#
_entry.id   AF-A0A378VW08-F1
#
_cell.length_a   1.000
_cell.length_b   1.000
_cell.length_c   1.000
_cell.angle_alpha   90.00
_cell.angle_beta   90.00
_cell.angle_gamma   90.00
#
_symmetry.space_group_name_H-M   'P 1'
#
loop_
_entity.id
_entity.type
_entity.pdbx_description
1 polymer ?
#
loop_
_entity_poly.entity_id
_entity_poly.type
_entity_poly.pdbx_seq_one_letter_code
_entity_poly.pdbx_strand_id
1 'polypeptide(L)'
;MAWLTWASFLISLAGLLPIYNCIVKPILYLVNGKTMIQSEINNTYIFILIAIAVLFLITITLRRITKYQTRYPLVFNYAISGMGHRLSLEKISISQCPQCGGEMKYYNKPIEWENIRYSDGSKKRRVTRTTPALECKRNREHWYKVDPAEDKI
;
A
#
# COMPACT_ATOMS: atom_id res chain seq x y z
N MET A 1 21.08 29.51 5.71
CA MET A 1 22.37 29.02 6.29
C MET A 1 22.41 27.50 6.52
N ALA A 2 21.29 26.79 6.71
CA ALA A 2 21.31 25.33 6.94
C ALA A 2 21.38 24.44 5.67
N TRP A 3 20.99 24.94 4.50
CA TRP A 3 20.95 24.14 3.27
C TRP A 3 22.34 23.60 2.85
N LEU A 4 23.38 24.43 2.93
CA LEU A 4 24.74 24.05 2.52
C LEU A 4 25.33 22.99 3.45
N THR A 5 25.07 23.07 4.76
CA THR A 5 25.54 22.06 5.72
C THR A 5 24.85 20.72 5.53
N TRP A 6 23.54 20.71 5.26
CA TRP A 6 22.82 19.49 4.90
C TRP A 6 23.28 18.91 3.56
N ALA A 7 23.57 19.74 2.55
CA ALA A 7 24.09 19.27 1.27
C ALA A 7 25.47 18.61 1.41
N SER A 8 26.40 19.21 2.15
CA SER A 8 27.72 18.62 2.42
C SER A 8 27.63 17.30 3.21
N PHE A 9 26.71 17.23 4.17
CA PHE A 9 26.43 16.00 4.91
C PHE A 9 25.88 14.89 4.00
N LEU A 10 24.92 15.20 3.12
CA LEU A 10 24.35 14.25 2.17
C LEU A 10 25.37 13.75 1.14
N ILE A 11 26.27 14.62 0.67
CA ILE A 11 27.35 14.25 -0.26
C ILE A 11 28.36 13.33 0.44
N SER A 12 28.72 13.62 1.69
CA SER A 12 29.60 12.77 2.48
C SER A 12 28.96 11.40 2.77
N LEU A 13 27.68 11.37 3.12
CA LEU A 13 26.91 10.14 3.35
C LEU A 13 26.75 9.31 2.07
N ALA A 14 26.52 9.97 0.93
CA ALA A 14 26.45 9.33 -0.37
C ALA A 14 27.82 8.73 -0.79
N GLY A 15 28.92 9.38 -0.42
CA GLY A 15 30.28 8.86 -0.67
C GLY A 15 30.66 7.64 0.17
N LEU A 16 30.06 7.47 1.36
CA LEU A 16 30.28 6.31 2.23
C LEU A 16 29.50 5.08 1.79
N LEU A 17 28.41 5.27 1.06
CA LEU A 17 27.63 4.17 0.51
C LEU A 17 28.24 3.78 -0.84
N PRO A 18 28.62 2.51 -1.08
CA PRO A 18 29.07 2.07 -2.39
C PRO A 18 27.86 1.98 -3.35
N ILE A 19 27.28 3.13 -3.71
CA ILE A 19 26.04 3.30 -4.50
C ILE A 19 26.13 2.51 -5.81
N TYR A 20 27.31 2.53 -6.44
CA TYR A 20 27.56 1.78 -7.66
C TYR A 20 27.36 0.26 -7.46
N ASN A 21 27.87 -0.30 -6.37
CA ASN A 21 27.74 -1.73 -6.06
C ASN A 21 26.33 -2.08 -5.53
N CYS A 22 25.73 -1.20 -4.71
CA CYS A 22 24.45 -1.46 -4.07
C CYS A 22 23.24 -1.24 -4.99
N ILE A 23 23.31 -0.27 -5.91
CA ILE A 23 22.15 0.18 -6.70
C ILE A 23 22.38 -0.04 -8.19
N VAL A 24 23.49 0.44 -8.75
CA VAL A 24 23.72 0.44 -10.21
C VAL A 24 23.97 -0.98 -10.74
N LYS A 25 24.84 -1.74 -10.08
CA LYS A 25 25.21 -3.12 -10.47
C LYS A 25 23.99 -4.07 -10.53
N PRO A 26 23.10 -4.16 -9.52
CA PRO A 26 21.93 -5.02 -9.60
C PRO A 26 20.88 -4.58 -10.64
N ILE A 27 20.71 -3.27 -10.87
CA ILE A 27 19.80 -2.77 -11.92
C ILE A 27 20.31 -3.14 -13.31
N LEU A 28 21.60 -2.95 -13.58
CA LEU A 28 22.21 -3.34 -14.86
C LEU A 28 22.12 -4.84 -15.11
N TYR A 29 22.23 -5.67 -14.07
CA TYR A 29 22.02 -7.11 -14.17
C TYR A 29 20.59 -7.46 -14.58
N LEU A 30 19.58 -6.83 -13.97
CA LEU A 30 18.16 -7.04 -14.30
C LEU A 30 17.83 -6.62 -15.73
N VAL A 31 18.46 -5.57 -16.25
CA VAL A 31 18.22 -5.04 -17.60
C VAL A 31 18.95 -5.83 -18.68
N ASN A 32 20.21 -6.22 -18.45
CA ASN A 32 21.04 -6.85 -19.49
C ASN A 32 20.84 -8.38 -19.60
N GLY A 33 20.08 -9.01 -18.71
CA GLY A 33 19.39 -10.28 -18.93
C GLY A 33 20.23 -11.55 -19.13
N LYS A 34 21.51 -11.45 -19.50
CA LYS A 34 22.50 -12.52 -19.68
C LYS A 34 23.82 -11.86 -20.13
N THR A 35 24.95 -12.34 -19.62
CA THR A 35 26.34 -11.98 -19.97
C THR A 35 26.93 -10.75 -19.26
N MET A 36 27.67 -11.00 -18.18
CA MET A 36 29.14 -10.97 -18.19
C MET A 36 29.65 -11.08 -16.75
N ILE A 37 30.43 -12.13 -16.54
CA ILE A 37 31.31 -12.38 -15.40
C ILE A 37 30.58 -12.78 -14.12
N GLN A 38 30.82 -14.04 -13.77
CA GLN A 38 30.73 -14.66 -12.45
C GLN A 38 31.44 -13.80 -11.41
N SER A 39 30.82 -12.68 -11.05
CA SER A 39 31.18 -11.86 -9.91
C SER A 39 30.05 -11.99 -8.92
N GLU A 40 30.39 -12.51 -7.75
CA GLU A 40 29.55 -12.66 -6.57
C GLU A 40 28.74 -11.38 -6.32
N ILE A 41 27.54 -11.28 -6.91
CA ILE A 41 26.54 -10.34 -6.40
C ILE A 41 26.09 -10.99 -5.11
N ASN A 42 26.69 -10.55 -4.02
CA ASN A 42 26.33 -11.03 -2.69
C ASN A 42 24.82 -10.80 -2.52
N ASN A 43 24.07 -11.88 -2.24
CA ASN A 43 22.61 -11.85 -2.11
C ASN A 43 22.13 -10.69 -1.22
N THR A 44 22.95 -10.31 -0.23
CA THR A 44 22.76 -9.15 0.64
C THR A 44 22.45 -7.85 -0.10
N TYR A 45 23.14 -7.53 -1.21
CA TYR A 45 22.92 -6.28 -1.94
C TYR A 45 21.58 -6.26 -2.69
N ILE A 46 21.16 -7.41 -3.22
CA ILE A 46 19.84 -7.57 -3.85
C ILE A 46 18.75 -7.40 -2.77
N PHE A 47 18.92 -8.00 -1.59
CA PHE A 47 18.00 -7.82 -0.47
C PHE A 47 17.88 -6.37 -0.01
N ILE A 48 19.01 -5.64 0.07
CA ILE A 48 19.02 -4.22 0.42
C ILE A 48 18.24 -3.40 -0.63
N LEU A 49 18.45 -3.67 -1.92
CA LEU A 49 17.74 -2.97 -2.99
C LEU A 49 16.23 -3.24 -2.93
N ILE A 50 15.82 -4.48 -2.70
CA ILE A 50 14.41 -4.85 -2.54
C ILE A 50 13.81 -4.12 -1.32
N ALA A 51 14.52 -4.09 -0.19
CA ALA A 51 14.06 -3.39 1.01
C ALA A 51 13.82 -1.89 0.75
N ILE A 52 14.75 -1.22 0.07
CA ILE A 52 14.62 0.19 -0.32
C ILE A 52 13.43 0.39 -1.26
N ALA A 53 13.26 -0.48 -2.26
CA ALA A 53 12.14 -0.40 -3.20
C ALA A 53 10.78 -0.55 -2.48
N VAL A 54 10.66 -1.49 -1.53
CA VAL A 54 9.46 -1.67 -0.72
C VAL A 54 9.16 -0.43 0.13
N LEU A 55 10.17 0.12 0.82
CA LEU A 55 10.01 1.35 1.60
C LEU A 55 9.54 2.51 0.72
N PHE A 56 10.13 2.67 -0.46
CA PHE A 56 9.73 3.69 -1.43
C PHE A 56 8.27 3.55 -1.86
N LEU A 57 7.83 2.33 -2.19
CA LEU A 57 6.43 2.05 -2.53
C LEU A 57 5.48 2.40 -1.37
N ILE A 58 5.84 2.07 -0.13
CA ILE A 58 5.06 2.44 1.07
C ILE A 58 4.96 3.96 1.20
N THR A 59 6.04 4.71 0.96
CA THR A 59 5.97 6.19 1.04
C THR A 59 5.08 6.79 -0.04
N ILE A 60 5.07 6.24 -1.26
CA ILE A 60 4.20 6.70 -2.35
C ILE A 60 2.73 6.43 -2.01
N THR A 61 2.39 5.24 -1.48
CA THR A 61 1.01 4.92 -1.12
C THR A 61 0.52 5.82 0.01
N LEU A 62 1.32 6.02 1.06
CA LEU A 62 1.00 6.94 2.15
C LEU A 62 0.82 8.39 1.66
N ARG A 63 1.70 8.86 0.76
CA ARG A 63 1.57 10.19 0.15
C ARG A 63 0.30 10.31 -0.70
N ARG A 64 -0.09 9.24 -1.39
CA ARG A 64 -1.35 9.22 -2.14
C ARG A 64 -2.54 9.34 -1.20
N ILE A 65 -2.53 8.65 -0.06
CA ILE A 65 -3.59 8.71 0.95
C ILE A 65 -3.81 10.15 1.45
N THR A 66 -2.74 10.85 1.82
CA THR A 66 -2.83 12.26 2.29
C THR A 66 -3.18 13.24 1.19
N LYS A 67 -2.70 13.02 -0.04
CA LYS A 67 -3.01 13.90 -1.19
C LYS A 67 -4.50 13.85 -1.54
N TYR A 68 -5.08 12.66 -1.57
CA TYR A 68 -6.50 12.46 -1.93
C TYR A 68 -7.43 12.45 -0.71
N GLN A 69 -6.90 12.64 0.50
CA GLN A 69 -7.65 12.63 1.77
C GLN A 69 -8.57 11.41 1.89
N THR A 70 -8.03 10.24 1.55
CA THR A 70 -8.80 8.99 1.52
C THR A 70 -8.64 8.22 2.84
N ARG A 71 -9.66 7.44 3.21
CA ARG A 71 -9.63 6.53 4.37
C ARG A 71 -9.54 5.08 3.88
N TYR A 72 -8.57 4.32 4.39
CA TYR A 72 -8.37 2.91 4.06
C TYR A 72 -8.57 2.03 5.30
N PRO A 73 -9.44 1.01 5.25
CA PRO A 73 -9.58 0.03 6.33
C PRO A 73 -8.29 -0.77 6.53
N LEU A 74 -7.88 -0.89 7.78
CA LEU A 74 -6.89 -1.84 8.28
C LEU A 74 -7.57 -3.00 9.04
N VAL A 75 -6.76 -3.94 9.52
CA VAL A 75 -7.21 -5.03 10.39
C VAL A 75 -7.65 -4.48 11.75
N PHE A 76 -8.52 -5.22 12.47
CA PHE A 76 -9.00 -4.87 13.82
C PHE A 76 -9.77 -3.55 13.92
N ASN A 77 -10.52 -3.18 12.87
CA ASN A 77 -11.32 -1.94 12.82
C ASN A 77 -10.48 -0.66 12.94
N TYR A 78 -9.19 -0.73 12.64
CA TYR A 78 -8.38 0.46 12.42
C TYR A 78 -8.54 0.94 10.98
N ALA A 79 -8.24 2.21 10.73
CA ALA A 79 -8.12 2.77 9.40
C ALA A 79 -6.98 3.77 9.35
N ILE A 80 -6.32 3.85 8.19
CA ILE A 80 -5.41 4.95 7.88
C ILE A 80 -6.23 6.01 7.17
N SER A 81 -6.21 7.21 7.72
CA SER A 81 -6.89 8.37 7.15
C SER A 81 -5.86 9.40 6.72
N GLY A 82 -6.09 9.97 5.53
CA GLY A 82 -5.32 11.08 4.98
C GLY A 82 -5.95 12.45 5.25
N MET A 83 -6.93 12.52 6.15
CA MET A 83 -7.75 13.71 6.38
C MET A 83 -6.88 14.90 6.84
N GLY A 84 -7.22 16.10 6.35
CA GLY A 84 -6.44 17.32 6.66
C GLY A 84 -4.99 17.28 6.18
N HIS A 85 -4.69 16.46 5.16
CA HIS A 85 -3.33 16.23 4.64
C HIS A 85 -2.34 15.64 5.65
N ARG A 86 -2.85 15.02 6.72
CA ARG A 86 -2.07 14.31 7.74
C ARG A 86 -2.39 12.82 7.69
N LEU A 87 -1.43 12.00 8.10
CA LEU A 87 -1.67 10.57 8.29
C LEU A 87 -2.16 10.36 9.73
N SER A 88 -3.41 9.94 9.89
CA SER A 88 -3.97 9.52 11.17
C SER A 88 -4.26 8.02 11.16
N LEU A 89 -4.01 7.37 12.29
CA LEU A 89 -4.51 6.04 12.58
C LEU A 89 -5.78 6.20 13.41
N GLU A 90 -6.91 5.91 12.80
CA GLU A 90 -8.23 6.06 13.40
C GLU A 90 -8.75 4.68 13.81
N LYS A 91 -9.26 4.56 15.03
CA LYS A 91 -10.05 3.39 15.42
C LYS A 91 -11.51 3.69 15.13
N ILE A 92 -12.12 2.90 14.24
CA ILE A 92 -13.50 3.13 13.83
C ILE A 92 -14.41 2.59 14.92
N SER A 93 -15.19 3.48 15.54
CA SER A 93 -16.28 3.10 16.44
C SER A 93 -17.45 2.59 15.62
N ILE A 94 -17.58 1.28 15.56
CA ILE A 94 -18.65 0.60 14.84
C ILE A 94 -19.83 0.43 15.79
N SER A 95 -20.95 1.09 15.51
CA SER A 95 -22.21 0.86 16.19
C SER A 95 -22.80 -0.52 15.83
N GLN A 96 -23.74 -1.01 16.63
CA GLN A 96 -24.47 -2.23 16.30
C GLN A 96 -25.30 -2.05 15.03
N CYS A 97 -25.55 -3.14 14.31
CA CYS A 97 -26.40 -3.14 13.13
C CYS A 97 -27.80 -2.64 13.50
N PRO A 98 -28.31 -1.59 12.83
CA PRO A 98 -29.58 -0.98 13.21
C PRO A 98 -30.79 -1.90 12.94
N GLN A 99 -30.63 -2.92 12.10
CA GLN A 99 -31.71 -3.87 11.77
C GLN A 99 -31.78 -5.08 12.72
N CYS A 100 -30.66 -5.53 13.29
CA CYS A 100 -30.63 -6.78 14.04
C CYS A 100 -29.80 -6.76 15.33
N GLY A 101 -29.25 -5.60 15.70
CA GLY A 101 -28.39 -5.42 16.88
C GLY A 101 -27.06 -6.18 16.83
N GLY A 102 -26.75 -6.84 15.72
CA GLY A 102 -25.53 -7.62 15.56
C GLY A 102 -24.28 -6.75 15.44
N GLU A 103 -23.13 -7.28 15.85
CA GLU A 103 -21.84 -6.60 15.64
C GLU A 103 -21.56 -6.45 14.13
N MET A 104 -20.95 -5.32 13.76
CA MET A 104 -20.57 -5.06 12.37
C MET A 104 -19.04 -5.07 12.21
N LYS A 105 -18.59 -5.27 10.97
CA LYS A 105 -17.19 -5.30 10.57
C LYS A 105 -16.94 -4.25 9.50
N TYR A 106 -15.89 -3.46 9.68
CA TYR A 106 -15.43 -2.51 8.67
C TYR A 106 -14.36 -3.13 7.78
N TYR A 107 -14.59 -3.16 6.46
CA TYR A 107 -13.60 -3.62 5.48
C TYR A 107 -13.94 -3.13 4.06
N ASN A 108 -13.01 -3.34 3.12
CA ASN A 108 -13.26 -3.09 1.71
C ASN A 108 -14.12 -4.22 1.12
N LYS A 109 -15.42 -3.98 1.00
CA LYS A 109 -16.38 -4.93 0.44
C LYS A 109 -16.28 -4.96 -1.10
N PRO A 110 -16.16 -6.13 -1.72
CA PRO A 110 -16.20 -6.24 -3.17
C PRO A 110 -17.63 -6.01 -3.68
N ILE A 111 -17.78 -5.06 -4.61
CA ILE A 111 -19.06 -4.71 -5.24
C ILE A 111 -19.15 -5.33 -6.63
N GLU A 112 -18.10 -5.17 -7.42
CA GLU A 112 -18.07 -5.64 -8.80
C GLU A 112 -17.07 -6.78 -8.97
N TRP A 113 -17.45 -7.71 -9.85
CA TRP A 113 -16.68 -8.89 -10.16
C TRP A 113 -16.63 -9.09 -11.66
N GLU A 114 -15.44 -9.41 -12.17
CA GLU A 114 -15.23 -9.85 -13.53
C GLU A 114 -15.06 -11.36 -13.56
N ASN A 115 -15.81 -12.03 -14.43
CA ASN A 115 -15.70 -13.46 -14.66
C ASN A 115 -14.81 -13.68 -15.89
N ILE A 116 -13.55 -14.02 -15.65
CA ILE A 116 -12.59 -14.33 -16.70
C ILE A 116 -12.75 -15.81 -17.05
N ARG A 117 -13.05 -16.10 -18.32
CA ARG A 117 -12.98 -17.45 -18.89
C ARG A 117 -11.69 -17.58 -19.66
N TYR A 118 -10.88 -18.55 -19.27
CA TYR A 118 -9.63 -18.86 -19.97
C TYR A 118 -9.90 -19.86 -21.10
N SER A 119 -8.96 -19.92 -22.05
CA SER A 119 -9.01 -20.83 -23.20
C SER A 119 -8.96 -22.31 -22.81
N ASP A 120 -8.47 -22.64 -21.61
CA ASP A 120 -8.46 -23.96 -21.01
C ASP A 120 -9.82 -24.36 -20.37
N GLY A 121 -10.84 -23.50 -20.46
CA GLY A 121 -12.16 -23.70 -19.88
C GLY A 121 -12.26 -23.34 -18.39
N SER A 122 -11.16 -22.95 -17.74
CA SER A 122 -11.16 -22.53 -16.35
C SER A 122 -11.84 -21.17 -16.18
N LYS A 123 -12.49 -20.98 -15.03
CA LYS A 123 -13.20 -19.74 -14.68
C LYS A 123 -12.54 -19.12 -13.46
N LYS A 124 -12.21 -17.84 -13.53
CA LYS A 124 -11.70 -17.07 -12.39
C LYS A 124 -12.54 -15.84 -12.16
N ARG A 125 -12.94 -15.64 -10.91
CA ARG A 125 -13.63 -14.43 -10.50
C ARG A 125 -12.62 -13.44 -9.93
N ARG A 126 -12.45 -12.29 -10.58
CA ARG A 126 -11.58 -11.21 -10.12
C ARG A 126 -12.45 -10.08 -9.58
N VAL A 127 -12.11 -9.55 -8.40
CA VAL A 127 -12.74 -8.32 -7.90
C VAL A 127 -12.25 -7.15 -8.74
N THR A 128 -13.15 -6.40 -9.37
CA THR A 128 -12.80 -5.20 -10.14
C THR A 128 -12.96 -3.94 -9.30
N ARG A 129 -13.98 -3.88 -8.44
CA ARG A 129 -14.22 -2.75 -7.56
C ARG A 129 -14.56 -3.17 -6.14
N THR A 130 -13.93 -2.48 -5.19
CA THR A 130 -14.22 -2.57 -3.76
C THR A 130 -14.65 -1.22 -3.22
N THR A 131 -15.40 -1.21 -2.12
CA THR A 131 -15.77 0.01 -1.42
C THR A 131 -15.72 -0.21 0.08
N PRO A 132 -15.24 0.76 0.88
CA PRO A 132 -15.30 0.66 2.33
C PRO A 132 -16.75 0.53 2.78
N ALA A 133 -17.04 -0.49 3.58
CA ALA A 133 -18.39 -0.77 4.05
C ALA A 133 -18.37 -1.34 5.47
N LEU A 134 -19.47 -1.09 6.17
CA LEU A 134 -19.82 -1.77 7.41
C LEU A 134 -20.78 -2.91 7.08
N GLU A 135 -20.37 -4.15 7.33
CA GLU A 135 -21.22 -5.34 7.12
C GLU A 135 -21.53 -5.99 8.47
N CYS A 136 -22.78 -6.40 8.68
CA CYS A 136 -23.16 -7.15 9.88
C CYS A 136 -22.58 -8.57 9.86
N LYS A 137 -22.02 -9.01 10.99
CA LYS A 137 -21.51 -10.39 11.13
C LYS A 137 -22.64 -11.44 11.15
N ARG A 138 -23.85 -11.05 11.55
CA ARG A 138 -25.02 -11.94 11.65
C ARG A 138 -25.75 -12.11 10.32
N ASN A 139 -25.94 -11.04 9.55
CA ASN A 139 -26.56 -11.08 8.22
C ASN A 139 -25.74 -10.27 7.20
N ARG A 140 -25.24 -10.92 6.14
CA ARG A 140 -24.42 -10.32 5.09
C ARG A 140 -25.20 -9.36 4.17
N GLU A 141 -26.52 -9.45 4.17
CA GLU A 141 -27.37 -8.50 3.45
C GLU A 141 -27.39 -7.12 4.12
N HIS A 142 -27.17 -7.08 5.44
CA HIS A 142 -27.12 -5.83 6.19
C HIS A 142 -25.73 -5.21 6.05
N TRP A 143 -25.54 -4.40 5.01
CA TRP A 143 -24.31 -3.65 4.82
C TRP A 143 -24.59 -2.21 4.43
N TYR A 144 -23.69 -1.33 4.87
CA TYR A 144 -23.78 0.11 4.65
C TYR A 144 -22.48 0.59 4.02
N LYS A 145 -22.60 1.31 2.91
CA LYS A 145 -21.48 1.97 2.27
C LYS A 145 -20.98 3.08 3.18
N VAL A 146 -19.66 3.15 3.38
CA VAL A 146 -18.99 4.26 4.05
C VAL A 146 -18.19 4.97 2.98
N ASP A 147 -18.55 6.20 2.63
CA ASP A 147 -17.71 6.97 1.73
C ASP A 147 -16.46 7.46 2.47
N PRO A 148 -15.26 7.07 2.02
CA PRO A 148 -14.01 7.49 2.66
C PRO A 148 -13.72 9.00 2.51
N ALA A 149 -14.52 9.76 1.75
CA ALA A 149 -14.34 11.19 1.49
C ALA A 149 -15.55 12.09 1.86
N GLU A 150 -16.67 11.52 2.35
CA GLU A 150 -17.89 12.30 2.70
C GLU A 150 -17.76 13.13 3.99
N ASP A 151 -16.77 12.89 4.85
CA ASP A 151 -16.55 13.69 6.08
C ASP A 151 -16.09 15.15 5.80
N LYS A 152 -16.26 15.66 4.57
CA LYS A 152 -16.11 17.07 4.24
C LYS A 152 -17.38 17.84 4.62
N ILE A 153 -17.46 18.25 5.88
CA ILE A 153 -18.32 19.35 6.34
C ILE A 153 -17.42 20.46 6.87
#